data_AF-A0A840V122-F1
#
_entry.id   AF-A0A840V122-F1
#
_cell.length_a   1.000
_cell.length_b   1.000
_cell.length_c   1.000
_cell.angle_alpha   90.00
_cell.angle_beta   90.00
_cell.angle_gamma   90.00
#
_symmetry.space_group_name_H-M   'P 1'
#
loop_
_entity.id
_entity.type
_entity.pdbx_description
1 polymer ?
#
loop_
_entity_poly.entity_id
_entity_poly.type
_entity_poly.pdbx_seq_one_letter_code
_entity_poly.pdbx_strand_id
1 'polypeptide(L)'
;MGEGVDPTQMCQTLVDKVAQSRQLMAITDPDLLVLFEDWFEELEDEITALNSTYGPLSADELAKRVGLSLRGATFLLSKLDREKKL
;
A
#
# COMPACT_ATOMS: atom_id res chain seq x y z
N MET A 1 -7.90 14.63 -32.66
CA MET A 1 -7.68 15.90 -31.95
C MET A 1 -8.02 15.65 -30.48
N GLY A 2 -6.98 15.65 -29.64
CA GLY A 2 -6.95 15.59 -28.17
C GLY A 2 -8.17 15.14 -27.38
N GLU A 3 -8.28 13.84 -27.09
CA GLU A 3 -8.93 13.37 -25.87
C GLU A 3 -7.95 13.54 -24.70
N GLY A 4 -7.79 14.79 -24.27
CA GLY A 4 -7.09 15.12 -23.04
C GLY A 4 -8.06 14.97 -21.88
N VAL A 5 -8.01 13.85 -21.16
CA VAL A 5 -8.59 13.79 -19.82
C VAL A 5 -7.89 14.88 -19.01
N ASP A 6 -8.65 15.90 -18.58
CA ASP A 6 -8.12 16.97 -17.74
C ASP A 6 -7.47 16.33 -16.50
N PRO A 7 -6.16 16.54 -16.26
CA PRO A 7 -5.46 15.95 -15.11
C PRO A 7 -6.14 16.26 -13.78
N THR A 8 -6.87 17.37 -13.72
CA THR A 8 -7.64 17.81 -12.55
C THR A 8 -8.86 16.91 -12.32
N GLN A 9 -9.54 16.43 -13.37
CA GLN A 9 -10.69 15.52 -13.25
C GLN A 9 -10.28 14.12 -12.77
N MET A 10 -9.11 13.62 -13.18
CA MET A 10 -8.63 12.32 -12.74
C MET A 10 -8.26 12.34 -11.24
N CYS A 11 -7.59 13.40 -10.79
CA CYS A 11 -7.32 13.64 -9.38
C CYS A 11 -8.61 13.81 -8.58
N GLN A 12 -9.61 14.51 -9.13
CA GLN A 12 -10.91 14.67 -8.48
C GLN A 12 -11.64 13.34 -8.31
N THR A 13 -11.57 12.44 -9.29
CA THR A 13 -12.23 11.12 -9.21
C THR A 13 -11.57 10.19 -8.18
N LEU A 14 -10.26 10.30 -7.99
CA LEU A 14 -9.55 9.58 -6.92
C LEU A 14 -9.86 10.19 -5.55
N VAL A 15 -9.87 11.52 -5.44
CA VAL A 15 -10.23 12.23 -4.20
C VAL A 15 -11.67 11.97 -3.81
N ASP A 16 -12.60 11.90 -4.76
CA ASP A 16 -14.02 11.63 -4.49
C ASP A 16 -14.26 10.18 -4.08
N LYS A 17 -13.54 9.21 -4.66
CA LYS A 17 -13.56 7.81 -4.18
C LYS A 17 -12.92 7.65 -2.82
N VAL A 18 -11.85 8.40 -2.53
CA VAL A 18 -11.24 8.47 -1.20
C VAL A 18 -12.19 9.16 -0.21
N ALA A 19 -12.89 10.23 -0.60
CA ALA A 19 -13.84 10.97 0.23
C ALA A 19 -15.13 10.17 0.50
N GLN A 20 -15.61 9.39 -0.46
CA GLN A 20 -16.69 8.43 -0.24
C GLN A 20 -16.24 7.32 0.72
N SER A 21 -14.98 6.87 0.64
CA SER A 21 -14.37 6.02 1.67
C SER A 21 -14.18 6.75 3.01
N ARG A 22 -14.12 8.09 3.05
CA ARG A 22 -14.10 8.86 4.31
C ARG A 22 -15.45 8.93 5.02
N GLN A 23 -16.56 8.57 4.39
CA GLN A 23 -17.80 8.33 5.15
C GLN A 23 -17.68 7.11 6.09
N LEU A 24 -16.63 6.28 5.94
CA LEU A 24 -16.21 5.27 6.93
C LEU A 24 -15.21 5.81 7.98
N MET A 25 -14.74 7.06 7.90
CA MET A 25 -13.91 7.69 8.95
C MET A 25 -14.69 8.05 10.21
N ALA A 26 -16.01 7.81 10.24
CA ALA A 26 -16.82 7.93 11.45
C ALA A 26 -16.80 6.67 12.34
N ILE A 27 -16.06 5.60 11.97
CA ILE A 27 -16.18 4.25 12.59
C ILE A 27 -14.81 3.56 12.84
N THR A 28 -13.74 4.29 13.14
CA THR A 28 -12.48 3.66 13.58
C THR A 28 -12.06 4.25 14.91
N ASP A 29 -12.19 3.42 15.94
CA ASP A 29 -11.62 3.62 17.27
C ASP A 29 -10.14 4.05 17.14
N PRO A 30 -9.72 5.18 17.73
CA PRO A 30 -8.33 5.63 17.70
C PRO A 30 -7.33 4.54 18.13
N ASP A 31 -7.71 3.68 19.07
CA ASP A 31 -6.85 2.60 19.55
C ASP A 31 -6.64 1.52 18.47
N LEU A 32 -7.66 1.27 17.63
CA LEU A 32 -7.57 0.34 16.51
C LEU A 32 -6.66 0.88 15.39
N LEU A 33 -6.64 2.19 15.18
CA LEU A 33 -5.79 2.82 14.17
C LEU A 33 -4.31 2.62 14.53
N VAL A 34 -3.94 2.84 15.79
CA VAL A 34 -2.57 2.62 16.27
C VAL A 34 -2.14 1.17 16.05
N LEU A 35 -3.00 0.20 16.41
CA LEU A 35 -2.69 -1.22 16.20
C LEU A 35 -2.52 -1.58 14.72
N PHE A 36 -3.29 -0.95 13.84
CA PHE A 36 -3.13 -1.15 12.39
C PHE A 36 -1.80 -0.56 11.90
N GLU A 37 -1.43 0.63 12.37
CA GLU A 37 -0.17 1.28 12.02
C GLU A 37 1.03 0.47 12.50
N ASP A 38 1.03 0.03 13.75
CA ASP A 38 2.08 -0.82 14.34
C ASP A 38 2.23 -2.13 13.56
N TRP A 39 1.12 -2.84 13.31
CA TRP A 39 1.14 -4.08 12.52
C TRP A 39 1.63 -3.86 11.09
N PHE A 40 1.29 -2.73 10.48
CA PHE A 40 1.72 -2.41 9.13
C PHE A 40 3.22 -2.09 9.07
N GLU A 41 3.78 -1.45 10.09
CA GLU A 41 5.23 -1.24 10.23
C GLU A 41 5.97 -2.56 10.43
N GLU A 42 5.49 -3.45 11.30
CA GLU A 42 6.05 -4.79 11.49
C GLU A 42 6.10 -5.59 10.17
N LEU A 43 5.06 -5.47 9.34
CA LEU A 43 4.99 -6.10 8.03
C LEU A 43 6.03 -5.52 7.05
N GLU A 44 6.25 -4.20 7.06
CA GLU A 44 7.29 -3.57 6.24
C GLU A 44 8.71 -4.04 6.63
N ASP A 45 8.96 -4.15 7.93
CA ASP A 45 10.23 -4.64 8.47
C ASP A 45 10.48 -6.10 8.08
N GLU A 46 9.46 -6.97 8.17
CA GLU A 46 9.55 -8.35 7.72
C GLU A 46 9.92 -8.45 6.23
N ILE A 47 9.27 -7.65 5.38
CA ILE A 47 9.54 -7.63 3.93
C ILE A 47 10.96 -7.17 3.64
N THR A 48 11.43 -6.14 4.35
CA THR A 48 12.80 -5.62 4.20
C THR A 48 13.84 -6.65 4.65
N ALA A 49 13.56 -7.38 5.73
CA ALA A 49 14.41 -8.47 6.21
C ALA A 49 14.45 -9.64 5.21
N LEU A 50 13.31 -10.00 4.62
CA LEU A 50 13.24 -11.02 3.57
C LEU A 50 14.03 -10.62 2.33
N ASN A 51 13.90 -9.36 1.88
CA ASN A 51 14.66 -8.83 0.74
C ASN A 51 16.17 -8.82 1.02
N SER A 52 16.57 -8.50 2.25
CA SER A 52 17.98 -8.55 2.67
C SER A 52 18.54 -9.98 2.73
N THR A 53 17.71 -10.95 3.09
CA THR A 53 18.12 -12.36 3.27
C THR A 53 18.19 -13.12 1.95
N TYR A 54 17.22 -12.92 1.06
CA TYR A 54 17.07 -13.68 -0.18
C TYR A 54 17.42 -12.89 -1.44
N GLY A 55 17.71 -11.58 -1.31
CA GLY A 55 17.86 -10.65 -2.42
C GLY A 55 16.51 -10.13 -2.92
N PRO A 56 16.53 -9.36 -4.04
CA PRO A 56 15.32 -8.78 -4.64
C PRO A 56 14.23 -9.84 -4.88
N LEU A 57 13.10 -9.71 -4.18
CA LEU A 57 11.95 -10.60 -4.33
C LEU A 57 10.93 -10.02 -5.31
N SER A 58 10.39 -10.87 -6.19
CA SER A 58 9.22 -10.50 -7.01
C SER A 58 7.93 -10.46 -6.18
N ALA A 59 6.91 -9.74 -6.67
CA ALA A 59 5.63 -9.63 -5.97
C ALA A 59 4.93 -10.98 -5.74
N ASP A 60 5.09 -11.95 -6.64
CA ASP A 60 4.50 -13.28 -6.51
C ASP A 60 5.21 -14.11 -5.41
N GLU A 61 6.54 -14.03 -5.35
CA GLU A 61 7.33 -14.69 -4.31
C GLU A 61 7.02 -14.11 -2.93
N LEU A 62 6.91 -12.78 -2.85
CA LEU A 62 6.56 -12.10 -1.61
C LEU A 62 5.15 -12.47 -1.13
N ALA A 63 4.18 -12.45 -2.04
CA ALA A 63 2.80 -12.84 -1.74
C ALA A 63 2.72 -14.25 -1.12
N LYS A 64 3.46 -15.21 -1.68
CA LYS A 64 3.49 -16.59 -1.18
C LYS A 64 4.19 -16.73 0.17
N ARG A 65 5.28 -15.99 0.39
CA ARG A 65 6.08 -16.08 1.63
C ARG A 65 5.37 -15.45 2.83
N VAL A 66 4.75 -14.29 2.61
CA VAL A 66 4.15 -13.46 3.66
C VAL A 66 2.65 -13.71 3.81
N GLY A 67 2.04 -14.48 2.90
CA GLY A 67 0.60 -14.77 2.94
C GLY A 67 -0.26 -13.59 2.48
N LEU A 68 0.28 -12.73 1.62
CA LEU A 68 -0.44 -11.58 1.07
C LEU A 68 -1.11 -11.92 -0.25
N SER A 69 -2.13 -11.15 -0.61
CA SER A 69 -2.60 -11.11 -1.99
C SER A 69 -1.51 -10.55 -2.90
N LEU A 70 -1.50 -10.94 -4.19
CA LEU A 70 -0.58 -10.37 -5.18
C LEU A 70 -0.67 -8.84 -5.23
N ARG A 71 -1.89 -8.29 -5.15
CA ARG A 71 -2.10 -6.83 -5.12
C ARG A 71 -1.43 -6.17 -3.91
N GLY A 72 -1.56 -6.78 -2.73
CA GLY A 72 -0.92 -6.30 -1.50
C GLY A 72 0.60 -6.34 -1.59
N ALA A 73 1.15 -7.44 -2.09
CA ALA A 73 2.59 -7.59 -2.30
C ALA A 73 3.13 -6.57 -3.31
N THR A 74 2.45 -6.36 -4.44
CA THR A 74 2.82 -5.33 -5.43
C THR A 74 2.80 -3.93 -4.82
N PHE A 75 1.77 -3.63 -4.02
CA PHE A 75 1.65 -2.35 -3.34
C PHE A 75 2.83 -2.12 -2.37
N LEU A 76 3.15 -3.09 -1.52
CA LEU A 76 4.22 -2.98 -0.54
C LEU A 76 5.60 -2.83 -1.19
N LEU A 77 5.91 -3.64 -2.22
CA LEU A 77 7.17 -3.48 -2.97
C LEU A 77 7.29 -2.08 -3.58
N SER A 78 6.22 -1.59 -4.21
CA SER A 78 6.21 -0.25 -4.81
C SER A 78 6.36 0.86 -3.76
N LYS A 79 5.78 0.66 -2.57
CA LYS A 79 5.90 1.60 -1.44
C LYS A 79 7.34 1.65 -0.93
N LEU A 80 7.93 0.50 -0.64
CA LEU A 80 9.26 0.39 -0.04
C LEU A 80 10.38 0.82 -1.00
N ASP A 81 10.24 0.56 -2.31
CA ASP A 81 11.14 1.07 -3.35
C ASP A 81 11.13 2.61 -3.40
N ARG A 82 9.94 3.23 -3.36
CA ARG A 82 9.80 4.70 -3.30
C ARG A 82 10.44 5.29 -2.04
N GLU A 83 10.40 4.55 -0.93
CA GLU A 83 11.00 4.94 0.35
C GLU A 83 12.49 4.62 0.44
N LYS A 84 13.09 3.98 -0.59
CA LYS A 84 14.49 3.54 -0.63
C LYS A 84 14.85 2.57 0.51
N LYS A 85 13.88 1.73 0.89
CA LYS A 85 14.05 0.66 1.89
C LYS A 85 14.40 -0.70 1.26
N LEU A 86 14.32 -0.84 -0.07
CA LEU A 86 14.68 -2.04 -0.83
C LEU A 86 15.94 -1.84 -1.68
#